data_AF-A0A024TMM6-F1
#
_entry.id   AF-A0A024TMM6-F1
#
_cell.length_a   1.000
_cell.length_b   1.000
_cell.length_c   1.000
_cell.angle_alpha   90.00
_cell.angle_beta   90.00
_cell.angle_gamma   90.00
#
_symmetry.space_group_name_H-M   'P 1'
#
loop_
_entity.id
_entity.type
_entity.pdbx_description
1 polymer ?
#
loop_
_entity_poly.entity_id
_entity_poly.type
_entity_poly.pdbx_seq_one_letter_code
_entity_poly.pdbx_strand_id
1 'polypeptide(L)'
;MTTSVKRRVFTEREDVLLLTQVSAEMPFLARRGKIMDVWDSVARNLATIGEFDRPQFDGKKAQARFLILLRDHRDNSNASRHASGAAENVTEKTILLDNLCNQVDEAKQEEGRRMTQ
;
A
#
# COMPACT_ATOMS: atom_id res chain seq x y z
N MET A 1 -25.68 21.65 15.98
CA MET A 1 -25.56 20.20 16.21
C MET A 1 -24.26 19.73 15.58
N THR A 2 -23.24 19.38 16.36
CA THR A 2 -21.96 18.89 15.86
C THR A 2 -22.01 17.36 15.87
N THR A 3 -22.39 16.76 14.75
CA THR A 3 -22.31 15.31 14.58
C THR A 3 -20.83 14.90 14.55
N SER A 4 -20.43 14.08 15.51
CA SER A 4 -19.10 13.45 15.53
C SER A 4 -18.89 12.68 14.22
N VAL A 5 -17.97 13.17 13.37
CA VAL A 5 -17.63 12.54 12.10
C VAL A 5 -16.87 11.25 12.43
N LYS A 6 -17.57 10.11 12.39
CA LYS A 6 -16.92 8.79 12.44
C LYS A 6 -15.90 8.74 11.31
N ARG A 7 -14.64 8.40 11.63
CA ARG A 7 -13.58 8.23 10.62
C ARG A 7 -14.03 7.20 9.60
N ARG A 8 -14.15 7.57 8.33
CA ARG A 8 -14.50 6.67 7.22
C ARG A 8 -13.39 5.63 7.07
N VAL A 9 -13.71 4.36 7.27
CA VAL A 9 -12.75 3.24 7.10
C VAL A 9 -12.57 2.94 5.61
N PHE A 10 -11.35 2.59 5.19
CA PHE A 10 -11.06 2.13 3.82
C PHE A 10 -11.77 0.82 3.53
N THR A 11 -12.44 0.77 2.38
CA THR A 11 -13.04 -0.45 1.84
C THR A 11 -11.98 -1.31 1.16
N GLU A 12 -12.28 -2.59 0.98
CA GLU A 12 -11.38 -3.50 0.26
C GLU A 12 -11.14 -3.04 -1.19
N ARG A 13 -12.19 -2.55 -1.87
CA ARG A 13 -12.08 -2.00 -3.22
C ARG A 13 -11.13 -0.80 -3.29
N GLU A 14 -11.24 0.14 -2.34
CA GLU A 14 -10.32 1.28 -2.28
C GLU A 14 -8.86 0.84 -2.01
N ASP A 15 -8.67 -0.18 -1.17
CA ASP A 15 -7.34 -0.75 -0.94
C ASP A 15 -6.78 -1.41 -2.20
N VAL A 16 -7.59 -2.18 -2.94
CA VAL A 16 -7.18 -2.78 -4.22
C VAL A 16 -6.80 -1.70 -5.22
N LEU A 17 -7.61 -0.65 -5.38
CA LEU A 17 -7.30 0.46 -6.28
C LEU A 17 -5.97 1.14 -5.90
N LEU A 18 -5.74 1.39 -4.60
CA LEU A 18 -4.48 1.94 -4.12
C LEU A 18 -3.30 1.01 -4.45
N LEU A 19 -3.41 -0.29 -4.16
CA LEU A 19 -2.34 -1.25 -4.39
C LEU A 19 -2.02 -1.41 -5.88
N THR A 20 -3.04 -1.42 -6.74
CA THR A 20 -2.89 -1.44 -8.20
C THR A 20 -2.18 -0.18 -8.71
N GLN A 21 -2.51 1.00 -8.19
CA GLN A 21 -1.83 2.22 -8.60
C GLN A 21 -0.37 2.26 -8.10
N VAL A 22 -0.12 1.77 -6.88
CA VAL A 22 1.23 1.66 -6.32
C VAL A 22 2.07 0.63 -7.08
N SER A 23 1.50 -0.48 -7.55
CA SER A 23 2.23 -1.46 -8.37
C SER A 23 2.57 -0.92 -9.76
N ALA A 24 1.72 -0.05 -10.32
CA ALA A 24 1.97 0.61 -11.59
C ALA A 24 3.06 1.70 -11.51
N GLU A 25 3.07 2.51 -10.45
CA GLU A 25 3.99 3.65 -10.33
C GLU A 25 5.25 3.37 -9.50
N MET A 26 5.26 2.28 -8.74
CA MET A 26 6.36 1.85 -7.85
C MET A 26 7.02 3.01 -7.08
N PRO A 27 6.25 3.81 -6.32
CA PRO A 27 6.75 5.03 -5.66
C PRO A 27 7.92 4.79 -4.69
N PHE A 28 8.06 3.56 -4.16
CA PHE A 28 9.16 3.16 -3.29
C PHE A 28 10.49 2.90 -4.03
N LEU A 29 10.47 2.75 -5.36
CA LEU A 29 11.67 2.67 -6.20
C LEU A 29 12.09 4.03 -6.77
N ALA A 30 11.30 5.08 -6.54
CA ALA A 30 11.59 6.40 -7.05
C ALA A 30 12.92 6.94 -6.49
N ARG A 31 13.61 7.75 -7.30
CA ARG A 31 14.88 8.38 -6.89
C ARG A 31 14.69 9.15 -5.59
N ARG A 32 15.69 9.09 -4.70
CA ARG A 32 15.76 9.93 -3.49
C ARG A 32 15.48 11.40 -3.83
N GLY A 33 14.61 12.04 -3.07
CA GLY A 33 14.12 13.40 -3.33
C GLY A 33 12.95 13.51 -4.32
N LYS A 34 12.55 12.41 -4.97
CA LYS A 34 11.38 12.32 -5.88
C LYS A 34 10.29 11.36 -5.41
N ILE A 35 10.53 10.62 -4.33
CA ILE A 35 9.58 9.66 -3.77
C ILE A 35 8.19 10.29 -3.52
N MET A 36 8.14 11.47 -2.91
CA MET A 36 6.86 12.12 -2.65
C MET A 36 6.16 12.62 -3.91
N ASP A 37 6.89 13.06 -4.94
CA ASP A 37 6.30 13.45 -6.23
C ASP A 37 5.55 12.27 -6.86
N VAL A 38 6.09 11.05 -6.74
CA VAL A 38 5.43 9.82 -7.24
C VAL A 38 4.25 9.43 -6.36
N TRP A 39 4.35 9.56 -5.03
CA TRP A 39 3.19 9.35 -4.16
C TRP A 39 2.06 10.34 -4.43
N ASP A 40 2.37 11.60 -4.72
CA ASP A 40 1.38 12.61 -5.12
C ASP A 40 0.80 12.30 -6.51
N SER A 41 1.57 11.67 -7.40
CA SER A 41 1.06 11.13 -8.67
C SER A 41 0.06 9.99 -8.43
N VAL A 42 0.38 9.01 -7.57
CA VAL A 42 -0.54 7.93 -7.15
C VAL A 42 -1.85 8.50 -6.63
N ALA A 43 -1.79 9.47 -5.71
CA ALA A 43 -3.00 10.08 -5.14
C ALA A 43 -3.83 10.83 -6.18
N ARG A 44 -3.19 11.56 -7.11
CA ARG A 44 -3.88 12.25 -8.21
C ARG A 44 -4.57 11.27 -9.15
N ASN A 45 -3.90 10.17 -9.52
CA ASN A 45 -4.47 9.15 -10.39
C ASN A 45 -5.68 8.48 -9.74
N LEU A 46 -5.58 8.13 -8.45
CA LEU A 46 -6.71 7.57 -7.70
C LEU A 46 -7.90 8.54 -7.63
N ALA A 47 -7.66 9.85 -7.49
CA ALA A 47 -8.72 10.86 -7.46
C ALA A 47 -9.51 10.95 -8.79
N THR A 48 -8.98 10.42 -9.90
CA THR A 48 -9.71 10.33 -11.18
C THR A 48 -10.64 9.13 -11.26
N ILE A 49 -10.52 8.17 -10.33
CA ILE A 49 -11.33 6.96 -10.30
C ILE A 49 -12.57 7.22 -9.44
N GLY A 50 -13.76 7.19 -10.06
CA GLY A 50 -15.02 7.48 -9.36
C GLY A 50 -15.34 6.55 -8.19
N GLU A 51 -14.75 5.36 -8.16
CA GLU A 51 -14.87 4.40 -7.05
C GLU A 51 -13.97 4.73 -5.85
N PHE A 52 -13.01 5.64 -6.02
CA PHE A 52 -12.07 6.07 -4.99
C PHE A 52 -12.52 7.39 -4.35
N ASP A 53 -13.57 7.32 -3.53
CA ASP A 53 -14.19 8.49 -2.91
C ASP A 53 -13.50 8.89 -1.59
N ARG A 54 -12.27 9.39 -1.72
CA ARG A 54 -11.45 9.88 -0.60
C ARG A 54 -11.13 11.37 -0.79
N PRO A 55 -11.95 12.28 -0.22
CA PRO A 55 -11.67 13.70 -0.32
C PRO A 55 -10.34 14.05 0.36
N GLN A 56 -9.59 14.96 -0.27
CA GLN A 56 -8.28 15.41 0.22
C GLN A 56 -7.26 14.27 0.38
N PHE A 57 -7.35 13.20 -0.42
CA PHE A 57 -6.34 12.15 -0.43
C PHE A 57 -5.08 12.65 -1.16
N ASP A 58 -3.96 12.64 -0.46
CA ASP A 58 -2.66 13.13 -0.94
C ASP A 58 -1.61 12.01 -0.88
N GLY A 59 -0.42 12.25 -1.42
CA GLY A 59 0.63 11.24 -1.47
C GLY A 59 1.06 10.74 -0.08
N LYS A 60 1.01 11.60 0.95
CA LYS A 60 1.31 11.20 2.32
C LYS A 60 0.30 10.20 2.86
N LYS A 61 -0.99 10.42 2.60
CA LYS A 61 -2.06 9.49 2.98
C LYS A 61 -1.99 8.20 2.18
N ALA A 62 -1.63 8.26 0.89
CA ALA A 62 -1.39 7.08 0.06
C ALA A 62 -0.25 6.23 0.64
N GLN A 63 0.90 6.84 0.92
CA GLN A 63 2.05 6.17 1.53
C GLN A 63 1.69 5.57 2.89
N ALA A 64 1.04 6.34 3.76
CA ALA A 64 0.66 5.86 5.09
C ALA A 64 -0.30 4.67 5.02
N ARG A 65 -1.30 4.71 4.14
CA ARG A 65 -2.24 3.59 3.96
C ARG A 65 -1.53 2.36 3.41
N PHE A 66 -0.66 2.53 2.42
CA PHE A 66 0.13 1.45 1.86
C PHE A 66 1.00 0.75 2.93
N LEU A 67 1.72 1.51 3.74
CA LEU A 67 2.57 0.95 4.81
C LEU A 67 1.76 0.17 5.87
N ILE A 68 0.56 0.67 6.21
CA ILE A 68 -0.36 -0.05 7.10
C ILE A 68 -0.77 -1.38 6.47
N LEU A 69 -1.16 -1.38 5.20
CA LEU A 69 -1.57 -2.61 4.50
C LEU A 69 -0.45 -3.65 4.42
N LEU A 70 0.80 -3.24 4.14
CA LEU A 70 1.94 -4.16 4.13
C LEU A 70 2.21 -4.76 5.51
N ARG A 71 2.13 -3.95 6.57
CA ARG A 71 2.35 -4.44 7.94
C ARG A 71 1.27 -5.44 8.32
N ASP A 72 0.01 -5.06 8.15
CA ASP A 72 -1.13 -5.89 8.55
C ASP A 72 -1.13 -7.23 7.76
N HIS A 73 -0.73 -7.21 6.48
CA HIS A 73 -0.55 -8.43 5.68
C HIS A 73 0.51 -9.36 6.25
N ARG A 74 1.71 -8.82 6.56
CA ARG A 74 2.81 -9.60 7.14
C ARG A 74 2.44 -10.19 8.50
N ASP A 75 1.75 -9.41 9.33
CA ASP A 75 1.30 -9.87 10.65
C ASP A 75 0.29 -11.02 10.50
N ASN A 76 -0.63 -10.91 9.55
CA ASN A 76 -1.61 -11.97 9.26
C ASN A 76 -0.96 -13.23 8.70
N SER A 77 -0.02 -13.10 7.74
CA SER A 77 0.72 -14.24 7.18
C SER A 77 1.61 -14.94 8.21
N ASN A 78 2.17 -14.18 9.17
CA ASN A 78 2.91 -14.78 10.28
C ASN A 78 1.97 -15.54 11.22
N ALA A 79 0.83 -14.94 11.59
CA ALA A 79 -0.16 -15.57 12.47
C ALA A 79 -0.77 -16.85 11.85
N SER A 80 -1.12 -16.82 10.56
CA SER A 80 -1.65 -17.98 9.82
C SER A 80 -0.61 -19.11 9.70
N ARG A 81 0.66 -18.77 9.47
CA ARG A 81 1.77 -19.75 9.45
C ARG A 81 2.00 -20.41 10.81
N HIS A 82 1.80 -19.68 11.90
CA HIS A 82 1.84 -20.23 13.25
C HIS A 82 0.61 -21.09 13.60
N ALA A 83 -0.53 -20.85 12.96
CA ALA A 83 -1.78 -21.55 13.21
C ALA A 83 -1.96 -22.89 12.46
N SER A 84 -0.99 -23.31 11.62
CA SER A 84 -0.98 -24.61 10.90
C SER A 84 -2.35 -25.07 10.36
N GLY A 85 -2.77 -24.50 9.22
CA GLY A 85 -3.84 -25.08 8.41
C GLY A 85 -4.98 -24.14 7.98
N ALA A 86 -4.91 -22.84 8.30
CA ALA A 86 -5.85 -21.88 7.75
C ALA A 86 -5.49 -21.59 6.28
N ALA A 87 -6.33 -22.05 5.34
CA ALA A 87 -6.26 -21.60 3.96
C ALA A 87 -6.50 -20.08 3.94
N GLU A 88 -5.45 -19.31 3.68
CA GLU A 88 -5.63 -17.88 3.43
C GLU A 88 -6.51 -17.73 2.19
N ASN A 89 -7.55 -16.90 2.30
CA ASN A 89 -8.41 -16.64 1.17
C ASN A 89 -7.62 -15.83 0.14
N VAL A 90 -7.29 -16.46 -0.98
CA VAL A 90 -6.57 -15.82 -2.08
C VAL A 90 -7.52 -14.84 -2.74
N THR A 91 -7.30 -13.56 -2.45
CA THR A 91 -8.03 -12.43 -3.03
C THR A 91 -7.10 -11.63 -3.94
N GLU A 92 -7.68 -10.78 -4.80
CA GLU A 92 -6.90 -9.82 -5.59
C GLU A 92 -5.99 -8.96 -4.69
N LYS A 93 -6.53 -8.54 -3.54
CA LYS A 93 -5.80 -7.76 -2.54
C LYS A 93 -4.59 -8.51 -1.98
N THR A 94 -4.74 -9.78 -1.61
CA THR A 94 -3.61 -10.56 -1.04
C THR A 94 -2.54 -10.83 -2.09
N ILE A 95 -2.92 -11.12 -3.35
CA ILE A 95 -1.97 -11.30 -4.46
C ILE A 95 -1.15 -10.03 -4.69
N LEU A 96 -1.81 -8.86 -4.71
CA LEU A 96 -1.12 -7.57 -4.85
C LEU A 96 -0.18 -7.30 -3.67
N LEU A 97 -0.61 -7.61 -2.45
CA LEU A 97 0.20 -7.43 -1.24
C LEU A 97 1.43 -8.35 -1.20
N ASP A 98 1.30 -9.60 -1.62
CA ASP A 98 2.43 -10.54 -1.71
C ASP A 98 3.49 -10.02 -2.69
N ASN A 99 3.06 -9.62 -3.89
CA ASN A 99 3.96 -9.10 -4.91
C ASN A 99 4.64 -7.79 -4.44
N LEU A 100 3.87 -6.84 -3.90
CA LEU A 100 4.40 -5.57 -3.41
C LEU A 100 5.31 -5.74 -2.20
N CYS A 101 5.05 -6.70 -1.30
CA CYS A 101 5.96 -7.04 -0.21
C CYS A 101 7.32 -7.47 -0.75
N ASN A 102 7.34 -8.39 -1.71
CA ASN A 102 8.57 -8.90 -2.31
C ASN A 102 9.36 -7.75 -2.97
N GLN A 103 8.71 -6.92 -3.79
CA GLN A 103 9.38 -5.79 -4.44
C GLN A 103 9.94 -4.77 -3.45
N VAL A 104 9.22 -4.47 -2.36
CA VAL A 104 9.70 -3.55 -1.32
C VAL A 104 10.91 -4.14 -0.58
N ASP A 105 10.92 -5.44 -0.30
CA ASP A 105 12.03 -6.07 0.39
C ASP A 105 13.26 -6.18 -0.52
N GLU A 106 13.09 -6.50 -1.81
CA GLU A 106 14.15 -6.44 -2.82
C GLU A 106 14.73 -5.03 -2.95
N ALA A 107 13.88 -4.00 -3.02
CA ALA A 107 14.30 -2.60 -3.09
C ALA A 107 15.19 -2.20 -1.91
N LYS A 108 14.82 -2.63 -0.69
CA LYS A 108 15.59 -2.37 0.53
C LYS A 108 16.93 -3.10 0.54
N GLN A 109 16.97 -4.35 0.10
CA GLN A 109 18.21 -5.13 0.03
C GLN A 109 19.19 -4.52 -0.98
N GLU A 110 18.70 -4.12 -2.15
CA GLU A 110 19.51 -3.48 -3.18
C GLU A 110 20.01 -2.10 -2.74
N GLU A 111 19.17 -1.30 -2.07
CA GLU A 111 19.61 -0.04 -1.47
C GLU A 111 20.71 -0.26 -0.42
N GLY A 112 20.57 -1.28 0.43
CA GLY A 112 21.59 -1.68 1.40
C GLY A 112 22.93 -2.04 0.73
N ARG A 113 22.91 -2.85 -0.33
CA ARG A 113 24.12 -3.22 -1.10
C ARG A 113 24.84 -2.02 -1.73
N ARG A 114 24.09 -0.98 -2.12
CA ARG A 114 24.65 0.25 -2.70
C ARG A 114 25.31 1.16 -1.66
N MET A 115 24.86 1.10 -0.41
CA MET A 115 25.45 1.89 0.68
C MET A 115 26.74 1.29 1.26
N THR A 116 26.97 0.00 1.04
CA THR A 116 28.14 -0.74 1.55
C THR A 116 29.27 -0.88 0.53
N GLN A 117 29.11 -0.36 -0.69
CA GLN A 117 30.14 -0.28 -1.74
C GLN A 117 30.65 1.15 -1.86
#